data_AF-E0NBD1-F1
#
_entry.id   AF-E0NBD1-F1
#
_cell.length_a   1.000
_cell.length_b   1.000
_cell.length_c   1.000
_cell.angle_alpha   90.00
_cell.angle_beta   90.00
_cell.angle_gamma   90.00
#
_symmetry.space_group_name_H-M   'P 1'
#
loop_
_entity.id
_entity.type
_entity.pdbx_description
1 polymer ?
#
loop_
_entity_poly.entity_id
_entity_poly.type
_entity_poly.pdbx_seq_one_letter_code
_entity_poly.pdbx_strand_id
1 'polypeptide(L)' 'MKYRRFYRNGGTYFFTVVTNKRQKILTDDAVRLALRQAVMAVRERYPFEILAWVLMPDHLHTIWRLP' A
#
# COMPACT_ATOMS: atom_id res chain seq x y z
N MET A 1 11.81 12.39 -17.40
CA MET A 1 11.52 12.78 -15.99
C MET A 1 12.30 11.84 -15.07
N LYS A 2 13.13 12.35 -14.15
CA LYS A 2 13.84 11.51 -13.16
C LYS A 2 13.08 11.59 -11.84
N TYR A 3 12.36 10.52 -11.49
CA TYR A 3 11.66 10.43 -10.22
C TYR A 3 12.67 10.46 -9.05
N ARG A 4 12.39 11.26 -8.02
CA ARG A 4 13.14 11.32 -6.77
C ARG A 4 12.17 11.15 -5.61
N ARG A 5 12.48 10.23 -4.70
CA ARG A 5 11.70 10.04 -3.47
C ARG A 5 11.90 11.23 -2.54
N PHE A 6 10.78 11.73 -2.01
CA PHE A 6 10.79 12.82 -1.03
C PHE A 6 10.65 12.21 0.37
N TYR A 7 11.71 12.24 1.18
CA TYR A 7 11.72 11.66 2.52
C TYR A 7 11.62 12.73 3.59
N ARG A 8 10.64 12.58 4.50
CA ARG A 8 10.41 13.50 5.62
C ARG A 8 9.84 12.73 6.81
N ASN A 9 10.39 12.99 8.00
CA ASN A 9 9.84 12.48 9.26
C ASN A 9 8.41 13.03 9.48
N GLY A 10 7.47 12.18 9.89
CA GLY A 10 6.06 12.52 10.01
C GLY A 10 5.35 12.72 8.67
N GLY A 11 5.98 12.35 7.54
CA GLY A 11 5.47 12.61 6.20
C GLY A 11 4.23 11.78 5.85
N THR A 12 3.31 12.40 5.11
CA THR A 12 2.13 11.74 4.55
C THR A 12 2.32 11.50 3.06
N TYR A 13 2.08 10.26 2.63
CA TYR A 13 2.40 9.79 1.29
C TYR A 13 1.21 9.13 0.63
N PHE A 14 0.88 9.61 -0.56
CA PHE A 14 0.06 8.87 -1.52
C PHE A 14 0.96 7.99 -2.38
N PHE A 15 0.58 6.73 -2.54
CA PHE A 15 1.21 5.88 -3.54
C PHE A 15 0.23 4.87 -4.12
N THR A 16 0.58 4.39 -5.30
CA THR A 16 -0.18 3.39 -6.05
C THR A 16 0.68 2.15 -6.26
N VAL A 17 0.13 0.98 -5.97
CA VAL A 17 0.70 -0.33 -6.31
C VAL A 17 -0.20 -0.95 -7.37
N VAL A 18 0.38 -1.39 -8.49
CA VAL A 18 -0.33 -2.04 -9.59
C VAL A 18 0.20 -3.46 -9.72
N THR A 19 -0.69 -4.43 -9.93
CA THR A 19 -0.29 -5.82 -10.20
C THR A 19 0.48 -5.92 -11.51
N ASN A 20 1.35 -6.93 -11.61
CA ASN A 20 2.06 -7.21 -12.85
C ASN A 20 1.05 -7.43 -13.99
N LYS A 21 1.27 -6.76 -15.13
CA LYS A 21 0.36 -6.79 -16.29
C LYS A 21 -1.11 -6.50 -15.94
N ARG A 22 -1.39 -5.77 -14.84
CA ARG A 22 -2.74 -5.42 -14.38
C ARG A 22 -3.67 -6.64 -14.18
N GLN A 23 -3.11 -7.75 -13.71
CA GLN A 23 -3.90 -8.92 -13.32
C GLN A 23 -4.89 -8.57 -12.21
N LYS A 24 -6.16 -8.94 -12.38
CA LYS A 24 -7.28 -8.60 -11.49
C LYS A 24 -7.39 -9.52 -10.25
N ILE A 25 -6.26 -9.75 -9.58
CA ILE A 25 -6.14 -10.76 -8.51
C ILE A 25 -6.38 -10.19 -7.10
N LEU A 26 -6.35 -8.87 -6.91
CA LEU A 26 -6.34 -8.26 -5.58
C LEU A 26 -7.67 -8.41 -4.82
N THR A 27 -8.76 -8.66 -5.56
CA THR A 27 -10.09 -8.90 -4.98
C THR A 27 -10.41 -10.36 -4.76
N ASP A 28 -9.53 -11.29 -5.17
CA ASP A 28 -9.68 -12.71 -4.86
C ASP A 28 -9.48 -12.93 -3.35
N ASP A 29 -10.33 -13.74 -2.71
CA ASP A 29 -10.38 -13.84 -1.25
C ASP A 29 -9.04 -14.25 -0.63
N ALA A 30 -8.34 -15.22 -1.22
CA ALA A 30 -7.04 -15.67 -0.75
C ALA A 30 -5.98 -14.57 -0.82
N VAL A 31 -5.95 -13.81 -1.93
CA VAL A 31 -4.99 -12.73 -2.16
C VAL A 31 -5.31 -11.53 -1.26
N ARG A 32 -6.59 -11.17 -1.14
CA ARG A 32 -7.07 -10.11 -0.26
C ARG A 32 -6.72 -10.38 1.19
N LEU A 33 -6.90 -11.62 1.66
CA LEU A 33 -6.51 -12.04 3.01
C LEU A 33 -4.99 -11.96 3.21
N ALA A 34 -4.21 -12.50 2.27
CA ALA A 34 -2.75 -12.47 2.32
C ALA A 34 -2.21 -11.03 2.34
N LEU A 35 -2.77 -10.13 1.53
CA LEU A 35 -2.39 -8.71 1.52
C LEU A 35 -2.66 -8.05 2.87
N ARG A 36 -3.83 -8.29 3.47
CA ARG A 36 -4.16 -7.76 4.80
C ARG A 36 -3.17 -8.26 5.85
N GLN A 37 -2.87 -9.56 5.87
CA GLN A 37 -1.92 -10.15 6.81
C GLN A 37 -0.51 -9.56 6.64
N ALA A 38 -0.05 -9.41 5.40
CA ALA A 38 1.24 -8.80 5.10
C ALA A 38 1.33 -7.36 5.60
N VAL A 39 0.29 -6.54 5.38
CA VAL A 39 0.25 -5.16 5.88
C VAL A 39 0.30 -5.12 7.40
N MET A 40 -0.44 -5.99 8.11
CA MET A 40 -0.42 -6.04 9.57
C MET A 40 0.94 -6.47 10.11
N ALA A 41 1.56 -7.50 9.54
CA ALA A 41 2.89 -7.97 9.93
C ALA A 41 3.97 -6.89 9.73
N VAL A 42 3.90 -6.12 8.63
CA VAL A 42 4.83 -5.01 8.40
C VAL A 42 4.61 -3.88 9.42
N ARG A 43 3.36 -3.57 9.77
CA ARG A 43 3.04 -2.52 10.76
C ARG A 43 3.54 -2.83 12.17
N GLU A 44 3.67 -4.11 12.52
CA GLU A 44 4.24 -4.53 13.81
C GLU A 44 5.72 -4.14 13.94
N ARG A 45 6.49 -4.28 12.85
CA ARG A 45 7.92 -3.94 12.83
C ARG A 45 8.20 -2.49 12.44
N TYR A 46 7.39 -1.93 11.56
CA TYR A 46 7.53 -0.58 11.02
C TYR A 46 6.21 0.16 11.20
N PRO A 47 6.03 0.90 12.30
CA PRO A 47 4.77 1.59 12.57
C PRO A 47 4.47 2.61 11.48
N PHE A 48 3.23 2.62 11.01
CA PHE A 48 2.67 3.70 10.19
C PHE A 48 1.15 3.74 10.37
N GLU A 49 0.57 4.89 10.08
CA GLU A 49 -0.87 5.13 10.10
C GLU A 49 -1.42 5.03 8.67
N ILE A 50 -2.47 4.24 8.50
CA ILE A 50 -3.22 4.15 7.25
C ILE A 50 -4.35 5.18 7.34
N LEU A 51 -4.17 6.36 6.73
CA LEU A 51 -5.18 7.40 6.72
C LEU A 51 -6.33 7.05 5.76
N ALA A 52 -5.99 6.48 4.60
CA ALA A 52 -6.96 5.98 3.64
C ALA A 52 -6.32 4.91 2.75
N TRP A 53 -7.16 4.03 2.20
CA TRP A 53 -6.79 3.21 1.05
C TRP A 53 -8.03 2.71 0.30
N VAL A 54 -7.86 2.34 -0.96
CA VAL A 54 -8.89 1.65 -1.76
C VAL A 54 -8.24 0.51 -2.53
N LEU A 55 -8.84 -0.67 -2.43
CA LEU A 55 -8.39 -1.88 -3.12
C LEU A 55 -9.28 -2.11 -4.34
N MET A 56 -8.69 -1.98 -5.52
CA MET A 56 -9.30 -2.29 -6.81
C MET A 56 -8.80 -3.65 -7.30
N PRO A 57 -9.43 -4.30 -8.29
CA PRO A 57 -9.05 -5.65 -8.71
C PRO A 57 -7.56 -5.81 -9.10
N ASP A 58 -6.95 -4.79 -9.69
CA ASP A 58 -5.58 -4.81 -10.22
C ASP A 58 -4.65 -3.75 -9.59
N HIS A 59 -5.15 -2.90 -8.71
CA HIS A 59 -4.33 -1.88 -8.07
C HIS A 59 -4.83 -1.46 -6.68
N LEU A 60 -3.93 -0.88 -5.91
CA LEU A 60 -4.16 -0.35 -4.57
C LEU A 60 -3.71 1.10 -4.54
N HIS A 61 -4.59 2.01 -4.13
CA HIS A 61 -4.23 3.37 -3.75
C HIS A 61 -4.22 3.50 -2.25
N THR A 62 -3.23 4.23 -1.70
CA THR A 62 -3.13 4.45 -0.26
C THR A 62 -2.73 5.88 0.06
N ILE A 63 -3.03 6.29 1.29
CA ILE A 63 -2.48 7.46 1.97
C ILE A 63 -1.96 6.96 3.32
N TRP A 64 -0.64 6.92 3.48
CA TRP A 64 0.00 6.53 4.74
C TRP A 64 0.72 7.70 5.37
N ARG A 65 0.67 7.80 6.70
CA ARG A 65 1.51 8.70 7.48
C ARG A 65 2.58 7.89 8.20
N LEU A 66 3.83 8.25 7.95
CA LEU A 66 4.97 7.65 8.65
C LEU A 66 5.19 8.36 9.98
N PRO A 67 5.86 7.72 10.96
CA PRO A 67 6.24 8.34 12.23
C PRO A 67 7.05 9.62 12.02
#